data_AF-A0A661P8V5-F1
#
_entry.id   AF-A0A661P8V5-F1
#
_cell.length_a   1.000
_cell.length_b   1.000
_cell.length_c   1.000
_cell.angle_alpha   90.00
_cell.angle_beta   90.00
_cell.angle_gamma   90.00
#
_symmetry.space_group_name_H-M   'P 1'
#
loop_
_entity.id
_entity.type
_entity.pdbx_description
1 polymer ?
#
loop_
_entity_poly.entity_id
_entity_poly.type
_entity_poly.pdbx_seq_one_letter_code
_entity_poly.pdbx_strand_id
1 'polypeptide(L)'
;MNKTRSMLLLVSAALLAVAQLGCEPEPPRHAGQYPPGQYPPGQVPPGQYPPGQVPPGKYPPGQYPPGQPPAGQPPTTAPPQNLPPVYNDPINRIDISFARQRSQLVHQELVAALAQHHHAMVQSIPLVIDDEVGEVNAYAACINGKALLAITDGLMEIQTQMARAKATDEVFGTQKFQQYVQFVAQYQKPKQPIVRPQAGFFDPTQDADGRKVQRQHQLFDEELAFVLGHELAHHYLNHTGCAGNQPGMITPADIGRVLSRAVPGFNQPNEVAADTNGVQNALTAGSRRQGYKLTEGGAMLTLDFFLALKQMTPAESILFGFELSHPHPAFRKPIVQQAANNWRAGGGTNPFPFPLPLPGFG
;
A
#
# COMPACT_ATOMS: atom_id res chain seq x y z
N MET A 1 -7.31 -62.89 15.11
CA MET A 1 -6.63 -63.94 14.32
C MET A 1 -7.39 -64.17 13.02
N ASN A 2 -6.71 -64.65 11.97
CA ASN A 2 -7.19 -64.61 10.59
C ASN A 2 -8.27 -65.66 10.26
N LYS A 3 -9.18 -65.32 9.34
CA LYS A 3 -9.31 -65.92 7.98
C LYS A 3 -10.24 -65.01 7.14
N THR A 4 -9.97 -64.52 5.92
CA THR A 4 -9.29 -65.03 4.68
C THR A 4 -10.08 -66.14 3.99
N ARG A 5 -10.31 -66.17 2.65
CA ARG A 5 -9.83 -65.32 1.53
C ARG A 5 -10.57 -65.72 0.22
N SER A 6 -10.54 -64.88 -0.83
CA SER A 6 -10.33 -65.24 -2.27
C SER A 6 -11.37 -66.12 -3.04
N MET A 7 -11.84 -65.78 -4.28
CA MET A 7 -11.19 -65.87 -5.63
C MET A 7 -11.49 -67.24 -6.33
N LEU A 8 -11.87 -67.43 -7.61
CA LEU A 8 -11.95 -66.59 -8.83
C LEU A 8 -12.86 -67.22 -9.94
N LEU A 9 -13.35 -66.42 -10.92
CA LEU A 9 -13.63 -66.69 -12.36
C LEU A 9 -14.47 -67.88 -12.90
N LEU A 10 -15.21 -67.59 -13.99
CA LEU A 10 -15.54 -68.37 -15.23
C LEU A 10 -17.06 -68.30 -15.61
N VAL A 11 -17.54 -68.44 -16.86
CA VAL A 11 -17.25 -67.86 -18.20
C VAL A 11 -18.18 -68.55 -19.25
N SER A 12 -18.55 -67.88 -20.36
CA SER A 12 -19.46 -68.31 -21.49
C SER A 12 -20.96 -67.98 -21.29
N ALA A 13 -21.78 -67.46 -22.23
CA ALA A 13 -21.89 -67.49 -23.71
C ALA A 13 -22.69 -68.71 -24.26
N ALA A 14 -23.55 -68.66 -25.29
CA ALA A 14 -23.88 -67.61 -26.29
C ALA A 14 -25.31 -67.82 -26.92
N LEU A 15 -25.53 -67.34 -28.16
CA LEU A 15 -26.69 -67.53 -29.08
C LEU A 15 -27.99 -66.77 -28.70
N LEU A 16 -28.78 -66.15 -29.58
CA LEU A 16 -28.75 -65.83 -31.05
C LEU A 16 -29.67 -64.57 -31.26
N ALA A 17 -29.94 -63.93 -32.41
CA ALA A 17 -29.70 -64.16 -33.85
C ALA A 17 -29.60 -62.80 -34.62
N VAL A 18 -29.90 -62.76 -35.94
CA VAL A 18 -29.76 -61.58 -36.83
C VAL A 18 -30.93 -61.44 -37.82
N ALA A 19 -31.35 -60.21 -38.12
CA ALA A 19 -32.03 -59.81 -39.36
C ALA A 19 -31.71 -58.33 -39.68
N GLN A 20 -31.67 -57.93 -40.95
CA GLN A 20 -31.18 -56.61 -41.43
C GLN A 20 -32.20 -55.94 -42.36
N LEU A 21 -32.13 -54.61 -42.51
CA LEU A 21 -32.04 -53.87 -43.80
C LEU A 21 -32.19 -52.35 -43.59
N GLY A 22 -31.50 -51.54 -44.42
CA GLY A 22 -31.66 -50.08 -44.50
C GLY A 22 -30.34 -49.29 -44.34
N CYS A 23 -29.99 -48.47 -45.33
CA CYS A 23 -28.82 -47.57 -45.32
C CYS A 23 -29.25 -46.14 -45.64
N GLU A 24 -28.57 -45.14 -45.06
CA GLU A 24 -27.90 -44.05 -45.79
C GLU A 24 -26.89 -43.30 -44.86
N PRO A 25 -25.84 -42.63 -45.38
CA PRO A 25 -24.72 -42.13 -44.56
C PRO A 25 -24.65 -40.59 -44.39
N GLU A 26 -24.08 -40.14 -43.26
CA GLU A 26 -23.72 -38.72 -43.04
C GLU A 26 -22.44 -38.29 -43.80
N PRO A 27 -22.28 -36.99 -44.12
CA PRO A 27 -21.12 -36.47 -44.87
C PRO A 27 -19.81 -36.43 -44.04
N PRO A 28 -18.64 -36.64 -44.67
CA PRO A 28 -17.36 -36.72 -43.98
C PRO A 28 -16.87 -35.36 -43.46
N ARG A 29 -16.46 -35.30 -42.19
CA ARG A 29 -15.69 -34.18 -41.65
C ARG A 29 -14.21 -34.33 -42.05
N HIS A 30 -13.68 -33.36 -42.80
CA HIS A 30 -12.26 -33.33 -43.17
C HIS A 30 -11.37 -33.10 -41.94
N ALA A 31 -10.65 -34.14 -41.52
CA ALA A 31 -9.53 -34.01 -40.59
C ALA A 31 -8.24 -33.70 -41.38
N GLY A 32 -7.71 -32.48 -41.26
CA GLY A 32 -6.44 -32.09 -41.88
C GLY A 32 -5.26 -32.78 -41.19
N GLN A 33 -4.62 -33.73 -41.87
CA GLN A 33 -3.39 -34.36 -41.39
C GLN A 33 -2.19 -33.47 -41.70
N TYR A 34 -1.48 -33.01 -40.66
CA TYR A 34 -0.14 -32.42 -40.79
C TYR A 34 0.92 -33.52 -40.55
N PRO A 35 2.02 -33.53 -41.32
CA PRO A 35 3.08 -34.53 -41.15
C PRO A 35 3.88 -34.29 -39.86
N PRO A 36 4.41 -35.34 -39.21
CA PRO A 36 5.16 -35.21 -37.96
C PRO A 36 6.56 -34.63 -38.20
N GLY A 37 6.79 -33.39 -37.75
CA GLY A 37 8.12 -32.79 -37.73
C GLY A 37 9.01 -33.42 -36.66
N GLN A 38 10.13 -34.03 -37.08
CA GLN A 38 11.15 -34.52 -36.15
C GLN A 38 12.03 -33.35 -35.68
N TYR A 39 12.05 -33.10 -34.37
CA TYR A 39 13.01 -32.19 -33.74
C TYR A 39 14.12 -33.00 -33.06
N PRO A 40 15.41 -32.67 -33.27
CA PRO A 40 16.51 -33.30 -32.55
C PRO A 40 16.53 -32.85 -31.08
N PRO A 41 16.96 -33.71 -30.14
CA PRO A 41 16.98 -33.36 -28.72
C PRO A 41 18.10 -32.36 -28.40
N GLY A 42 17.72 -31.10 -28.17
CA GLY A 42 18.63 -30.08 -27.66
C GLY A 42 19.06 -30.36 -26.22
N GLN A 43 20.35 -30.67 -26.01
CA GLN A 43 20.92 -30.72 -24.67
C GLN A 43 21.07 -29.30 -24.12
N VAL A 44 20.53 -29.03 -22.94
CA VAL A 44 20.66 -27.74 -22.25
C VAL A 44 21.86 -27.81 -21.28
N PRO A 45 22.93 -27.02 -21.47
CA PRO A 45 24.03 -26.97 -20.51
C PRO A 45 23.57 -26.33 -19.19
N PRO A 46 24.01 -26.81 -18.02
CA PRO A 46 23.70 -26.18 -16.75
C PRO A 46 24.42 -24.82 -16.64
N GLY A 47 23.68 -23.73 -16.74
CA GLY A 47 24.20 -22.37 -16.63
C GLY A 47 24.70 -22.05 -15.23
N GLN A 48 26.01 -22.08 -15.02
CA GLN A 48 26.64 -21.52 -13.82
C GLN A 48 26.67 -20.00 -13.93
N TYR A 49 25.91 -19.31 -13.07
CA TYR A 49 26.01 -17.86 -12.93
C TYR A 49 27.23 -17.51 -12.06
N PRO A 50 28.19 -16.68 -12.55
CA PRO A 50 29.25 -16.17 -11.70
C PRO A 50 28.66 -15.17 -10.67
N PRO A 51 29.21 -15.09 -9.45
CA PRO A 51 28.73 -14.16 -8.44
C PRO A 51 28.99 -12.71 -8.86
N GLY A 52 27.92 -11.95 -9.09
CA GLY A 52 28.00 -10.55 -9.47
C GLY A 52 28.52 -9.67 -8.33
N GLN A 53 29.81 -9.33 -8.36
CA GLN A 53 30.37 -8.29 -7.50
C GLN A 53 29.82 -6.92 -7.94
N VAL A 54 29.13 -6.23 -7.04
CA VAL A 54 28.62 -4.87 -7.30
C VAL A 54 29.78 -3.87 -7.17
N PRO A 55 30.14 -3.09 -8.21
CA PRO A 55 31.16 -2.08 -8.09
C PRO A 55 30.69 -0.93 -7.17
N PRO A 56 31.54 -0.39 -6.27
CA PRO A 56 31.16 0.74 -5.43
C PRO A 56 31.03 2.01 -6.27
N GLY A 57 29.78 2.41 -6.54
CA GLY A 57 29.44 3.59 -7.33
C GLY A 57 29.88 4.89 -6.64
N LYS A 58 31.00 5.48 -7.10
CA LYS A 58 31.39 6.84 -6.73
C LYS A 58 30.54 7.86 -7.49
N TYR A 59 29.49 8.35 -6.84
CA TYR A 59 28.70 9.46 -7.38
C TYR A 59 29.48 10.78 -7.32
N PRO A 60 29.57 11.56 -8.42
CA PRO A 60 30.07 12.93 -8.36
C PRO A 60 29.06 13.84 -7.65
N PRO A 61 29.50 14.93 -6.99
CA PRO A 61 28.61 15.85 -6.29
C PRO A 61 27.75 16.66 -7.29
N GLY A 62 26.49 16.27 -7.44
CA GLY A 62 25.51 17.03 -8.23
C GLY A 62 25.14 18.34 -7.55
N GLN A 63 25.55 19.46 -8.14
CA GLN A 63 25.01 20.77 -7.78
C GLN A 63 23.58 20.88 -8.32
N TYR A 64 22.59 20.92 -7.43
CA TYR A 64 21.20 21.17 -7.82
C TYR A 64 21.01 22.66 -8.11
N PRO A 65 20.61 23.08 -9.32
CA PRO A 65 20.12 24.44 -9.53
C PRO A 65 18.79 24.63 -8.78
N PRO A 66 18.48 25.84 -8.29
CA PRO A 66 17.25 26.11 -7.53
C PRO A 66 16.02 26.05 -8.45
N GLY A 67 15.45 24.87 -8.59
CA GLY A 67 14.21 24.65 -9.33
C GLY A 67 13.04 25.34 -8.63
N GLN A 68 12.38 26.29 -9.31
CA GLN A 68 11.08 26.78 -8.89
C GLN A 68 10.07 25.62 -8.89
N PRO A 69 9.23 25.46 -7.86
CA PRO A 69 8.25 24.39 -7.81
C PRO A 69 7.23 24.55 -8.97
N PRO A 70 6.86 23.47 -9.68
CA PRO A 70 5.82 23.53 -10.70
C PRO A 70 4.50 24.03 -10.11
N ALA A 71 3.74 24.81 -10.89
CA ALA A 71 2.50 25.46 -10.46
C ALA A 71 1.29 24.48 -10.38
N GLY A 72 1.46 23.34 -9.70
CA GLY A 72 0.36 22.51 -9.22
C GLY A 72 -0.18 23.08 -7.92
N GLN A 73 -0.98 24.15 -7.99
CA GLN A 73 -1.69 24.65 -6.81
C GLN A 73 -2.66 23.56 -6.32
N PRO A 74 -2.60 23.11 -5.05
CA PRO A 74 -3.76 22.45 -4.45
C PRO A 74 -4.94 23.44 -4.46
N PRO A 75 -6.20 22.98 -4.41
CA PRO A 75 -7.36 23.88 -4.47
C PRO A 75 -7.35 24.88 -3.32
N THR A 76 -6.86 26.10 -3.60
CA THR A 76 -6.71 27.21 -2.65
C THR A 76 -8.03 27.93 -2.41
N THR A 77 -9.06 27.16 -2.03
CA THR A 77 -10.12 27.68 -1.18
C THR A 77 -9.47 28.07 0.14
N ALA A 78 -8.99 29.32 0.22
CA ALA A 78 -8.39 29.86 1.43
C ALA A 78 -9.35 29.60 2.61
N PRO A 79 -8.90 28.95 3.69
CA PRO A 79 -9.80 28.52 4.76
C PRO A 79 -10.54 29.74 5.33
N PRO A 80 -11.85 29.63 5.66
CA PRO A 80 -12.67 30.77 6.03
C PRO A 80 -11.97 31.62 7.09
N GLN A 81 -11.75 32.90 6.80
CA GLN A 81 -10.83 33.74 7.58
C GLN A 81 -11.26 33.90 9.06
N ASN A 82 -12.54 33.65 9.36
CA ASN A 82 -13.14 33.68 10.70
C ASN A 82 -13.62 32.29 11.13
N LEU A 83 -12.71 31.32 11.31
CA LEU A 83 -13.00 30.10 12.07
C LEU A 83 -12.65 30.32 13.56
N PRO A 84 -13.51 29.89 14.51
CA PRO A 84 -13.27 30.11 15.93
C PRO A 84 -12.09 29.28 16.46
N PRO A 85 -11.38 29.71 17.52
CA PRO A 85 -10.30 28.93 18.12
C PRO A 85 -10.76 27.59 18.71
N VAL A 86 -9.92 26.56 18.60
CA VAL A 86 -10.19 25.19 19.07
C VAL A 86 -9.09 24.74 20.04
N TYR A 87 -9.31 24.99 21.33
CA TYR A 87 -8.33 24.72 22.39
C TYR A 87 -8.22 23.23 22.80
N ASN A 88 -9.24 22.42 22.50
CA ASN A 88 -9.32 21.00 22.92
C ASN A 88 -9.23 20.03 21.74
N ASP A 89 -8.50 20.41 20.69
CA ASP A 89 -8.30 19.58 19.51
C ASP A 89 -7.55 18.25 19.82
N PRO A 90 -8.02 17.09 19.33
CA PRO A 90 -7.40 15.80 19.61
C PRO A 90 -6.00 15.61 19.00
N ILE A 91 -5.70 16.21 17.84
CA ILE A 91 -4.36 16.16 17.21
C ILE A 91 -3.36 16.98 18.03
N ASN A 92 -3.75 18.19 18.48
CA ASN A 92 -2.94 19.00 19.39
C ASN A 92 -2.64 18.28 20.71
N ARG A 93 -3.60 17.48 21.19
CA ARG A 93 -3.55 16.71 22.46
C ARG A 93 -2.90 15.32 22.34
N ILE A 94 -2.57 14.87 21.12
CA ILE A 94 -2.05 13.53 20.83
C ILE A 94 -3.00 12.43 21.34
N ASP A 95 -4.28 12.56 21.02
CA ASP A 95 -5.32 11.58 21.35
C ASP A 95 -5.26 10.39 20.39
N ILE A 96 -4.64 9.31 20.86
CA ILE A 96 -4.47 8.08 20.09
C ILE A 96 -5.81 7.35 19.83
N SER A 97 -6.84 7.58 20.65
CA SER A 97 -8.17 6.99 20.44
C SER A 97 -8.88 7.66 19.27
N PHE A 98 -8.77 8.99 19.17
CA PHE A 98 -9.21 9.73 17.98
C PHE A 98 -8.46 9.27 16.72
N ALA A 99 -7.12 9.13 16.78
CA ALA A 99 -6.33 8.68 15.64
C ALA A 99 -6.73 7.26 15.17
N ARG A 100 -6.85 6.30 16.09
CA ARG A 100 -7.37 4.94 15.84
C ARG A 100 -8.77 4.96 15.23
N GLN A 101 -9.67 5.84 15.69
CA GLN A 101 -11.00 6.00 15.11
C GLN A 101 -10.94 6.59 13.69
N ARG A 102 -10.07 7.57 13.44
CA ARG A 102 -9.97 8.21 12.12
C ARG A 102 -9.33 7.30 11.07
N SER A 103 -8.32 6.50 11.43
CA SER A 103 -7.74 5.50 10.52
C SER A 103 -8.76 4.44 10.09
N GLN A 104 -9.62 3.96 11.01
CA GLN A 104 -10.74 3.08 10.67
C GLN A 104 -11.74 3.72 9.69
N LEU A 105 -12.10 4.99 9.89
CA LEU A 105 -13.01 5.69 8.99
C LEU A 105 -12.38 5.92 7.60
N VAL A 106 -11.12 6.35 7.54
CA VAL A 106 -10.41 6.54 6.25
C VAL A 106 -10.25 5.22 5.51
N HIS A 107 -9.97 4.11 6.21
CA HIS A 107 -9.96 2.77 5.62
C HIS A 107 -11.33 2.39 5.01
N GLN A 108 -12.45 2.68 5.71
CA GLN A 108 -13.80 2.44 5.17
C GLN A 108 -14.08 3.30 3.93
N GLU A 109 -13.66 4.57 3.92
CA GLU A 109 -13.76 5.46 2.76
C GLU A 109 -12.96 4.93 1.56
N LEU A 110 -11.74 4.42 1.77
CA LEU A 110 -10.88 3.81 0.74
C LEU A 110 -11.50 2.53 0.16
N VAL A 111 -11.95 1.60 1.01
CA VAL A 111 -12.59 0.34 0.58
C VAL A 111 -13.84 0.65 -0.26
N ALA A 112 -14.72 1.54 0.22
CA ALA A 112 -15.91 1.95 -0.50
C ALA A 112 -15.61 2.67 -1.84
N ALA A 113 -14.42 3.26 -1.98
CA ALA A 113 -13.99 3.93 -3.20
C ALA A 113 -13.50 2.99 -4.32
N LEU A 114 -13.29 1.70 -4.04
CA LEU A 114 -12.82 0.73 -5.02
C LEU A 114 -13.88 0.37 -6.08
N ALA A 115 -13.41 -0.19 -7.21
CA ALA A 115 -14.27 -0.88 -8.17
C ALA A 115 -14.79 -2.20 -7.59
N GLN A 116 -15.96 -2.66 -8.02
CA GLN A 116 -16.70 -3.79 -7.41
C GLN A 116 -15.85 -5.06 -7.23
N HIS A 117 -14.98 -5.39 -8.20
CA HIS A 117 -14.07 -6.54 -8.10
C HIS A 117 -13.05 -6.39 -6.96
N HIS A 118 -12.40 -5.22 -6.86
CA HIS A 118 -11.40 -4.96 -5.82
C HIS A 118 -12.05 -4.82 -4.44
N HIS A 119 -13.21 -4.16 -4.36
CA HIS A 119 -14.04 -4.10 -3.16
C HIS A 119 -14.38 -5.52 -2.65
N ALA A 120 -14.83 -6.42 -3.52
CA ALA A 120 -15.20 -7.78 -3.14
C ALA A 120 -14.04 -8.58 -2.52
N MET A 121 -12.79 -8.32 -2.94
CA MET A 121 -11.59 -8.98 -2.40
C MET A 121 -11.14 -8.45 -1.03
N VAL A 122 -11.50 -7.20 -0.67
CA VAL A 122 -10.96 -6.53 0.54
C VAL A 122 -11.99 -6.07 1.57
N GLN A 123 -13.29 -6.05 1.24
CA GLN A 123 -14.39 -5.63 2.12
C GLN A 123 -14.46 -6.34 3.49
N SER A 124 -13.86 -7.53 3.60
CA SER A 124 -13.81 -8.32 4.84
C SER A 124 -12.44 -8.30 5.53
N ILE A 125 -11.48 -7.52 5.04
CA ILE A 125 -10.14 -7.40 5.62
C ILE A 125 -10.21 -6.38 6.76
N PRO A 126 -9.90 -6.77 8.01
CA PRO A 126 -9.91 -5.84 9.13
C PRO A 126 -8.66 -4.94 9.10
N LEU A 127 -8.85 -3.69 9.50
CA LEU A 127 -7.76 -2.84 9.97
C LEU A 127 -7.47 -3.20 11.44
N VAL A 128 -6.33 -3.83 11.67
CA VAL A 128 -5.76 -4.11 12.98
C VAL A 128 -4.93 -2.89 13.41
N ILE A 129 -5.05 -2.50 14.68
CA ILE A 129 -4.13 -1.55 15.28
C ILE A 129 -2.98 -2.33 15.91
N ASP A 130 -1.77 -1.90 15.60
CA ASP A 130 -0.51 -2.37 16.18
C ASP A 130 -0.07 -1.36 17.25
N ASP A 131 0.05 -1.79 18.51
CA ASP A 131 0.46 -0.95 19.63
C ASP A 131 1.85 -1.29 20.20
N GLU A 132 2.71 -1.91 19.38
CA GLU A 132 4.12 -2.13 19.72
C GLU A 132 4.88 -0.80 19.91
N VAL A 133 5.58 -0.68 21.04
CA VAL A 133 6.07 0.62 21.53
C VAL A 133 7.25 1.14 20.70
N GLY A 134 6.96 2.18 19.91
CA GLY A 134 7.96 2.84 19.07
C GLY A 134 8.10 2.24 17.68
N GLU A 135 7.27 1.26 17.30
CA GLU A 135 7.16 0.84 15.91
C GLU A 135 6.37 1.90 15.12
N VAL A 136 6.88 2.24 13.94
CA VAL A 136 6.31 3.25 13.02
C VAL A 136 6.23 2.60 11.66
N ASN A 137 5.06 2.05 11.37
CA ASN A 137 4.80 1.22 10.22
C ASN A 137 3.30 1.11 9.87
N ALA A 138 3.03 0.68 8.64
CA ALA A 138 1.77 0.12 8.17
C ALA A 138 2.10 -1.07 7.28
N TYR A 139 1.31 -2.14 7.29
CA TYR A 139 1.62 -3.34 6.52
C TYR A 139 0.41 -4.23 6.21
N ALA A 140 0.30 -4.67 4.96
CA ALA A 140 -0.62 -5.72 4.52
C ALA A 140 -0.01 -7.12 4.76
N ALA A 141 -0.68 -7.96 5.53
CA ALA A 141 -0.17 -9.28 5.91
C ALA A 141 -1.12 -10.43 5.53
N CYS A 142 -0.54 -11.63 5.37
CA CYS A 142 -1.28 -12.88 5.24
C CYS A 142 -0.87 -13.87 6.33
N ILE A 143 -1.80 -14.30 7.17
CA ILE A 143 -1.55 -15.23 8.29
C ILE A 143 -2.57 -16.37 8.23
N ASN A 144 -2.09 -17.60 8.09
CA ASN A 144 -2.92 -18.80 8.01
C ASN A 144 -4.00 -18.74 6.91
N GLY A 145 -3.71 -18.04 5.80
CA GLY A 145 -4.64 -17.77 4.69
C GLY A 145 -5.60 -16.58 4.91
N LYS A 146 -5.56 -15.93 6.08
CA LYS A 146 -6.35 -14.73 6.39
C LYS A 146 -5.56 -13.48 6.03
N ALA A 147 -6.17 -12.56 5.28
CA ALA A 147 -5.61 -11.24 4.99
C ALA A 147 -5.96 -10.23 6.11
N LEU A 148 -5.05 -9.30 6.40
CA LEU A 148 -5.25 -8.22 7.38
C LEU A 148 -4.40 -6.99 7.02
N LEU A 149 -4.96 -5.81 7.27
CA LEU A 149 -4.22 -4.54 7.26
C LEU A 149 -3.76 -4.23 8.69
N ALA A 150 -2.53 -3.76 8.86
CA ALA A 150 -2.03 -3.23 10.14
C ALA A 150 -1.61 -1.76 10.00
N ILE A 151 -1.92 -0.95 11.01
CA ILE A 151 -1.33 0.39 11.20
C ILE A 151 -0.89 0.56 12.65
N THR A 152 0.29 1.13 12.85
CA THR A 152 0.88 1.31 14.18
C THR A 152 0.42 2.61 14.85
N ASP A 153 0.26 2.56 16.18
CA ASP A 153 0.05 3.75 17.00
C ASP A 153 1.19 4.76 16.82
N GLY A 154 2.43 4.29 16.67
CA GLY A 154 3.59 5.15 16.41
C GLY A 154 3.47 5.90 15.08
N LEU A 155 3.07 5.24 13.98
CA LEU A 155 2.86 5.91 12.70
C LEU A 155 1.73 6.93 12.78
N MET A 156 0.62 6.59 13.44
CA MET A 156 -0.47 7.55 13.63
C MET A 156 -0.02 8.75 14.48
N GLU A 157 0.76 8.56 15.54
CA GLU A 157 1.32 9.68 16.32
C GLU A 157 2.23 10.57 15.48
N ILE A 158 3.18 9.99 14.72
CA ILE A 158 4.03 10.74 13.78
C ILE A 158 3.17 11.54 12.79
N GLN A 159 2.16 10.93 12.17
CA GLN A 159 1.25 11.59 11.22
C GLN A 159 0.47 12.75 11.86
N THR A 160 -0.06 12.59 13.08
CA THR A 160 -0.73 13.72 13.76
C THR A 160 0.20 14.92 13.98
N GLN A 161 1.49 14.68 14.27
CA GLN A 161 2.46 15.77 14.45
C GLN A 161 2.96 16.35 13.12
N MET A 162 3.12 15.52 12.07
CA MET A 162 3.38 15.99 10.70
C MET A 162 2.26 16.93 10.23
N ALA A 163 1.01 16.49 10.32
CA ALA A 163 -0.18 17.27 9.99
C ALA A 163 -0.24 18.61 10.73
N ARG A 164 -0.04 18.60 12.05
CA ARG A 164 -0.04 19.79 12.92
C ARG A 164 1.06 20.78 12.55
N ALA A 165 2.27 20.29 12.33
CA ALA A 165 3.41 21.10 11.95
C ALA A 165 3.24 21.70 10.55
N LYS A 166 2.85 20.88 9.57
CA LYS A 166 2.63 21.31 8.19
C LYS A 166 1.45 22.28 8.05
N ALA A 167 0.36 22.10 8.81
CA ALA A 167 -0.74 23.06 8.86
C ALA A 167 -0.31 24.41 9.45
N THR A 168 0.57 24.40 10.46
CA THR A 168 1.13 25.64 11.02
C THR A 168 1.94 26.39 9.96
N ASP A 169 2.76 25.67 9.19
CA ASP A 169 3.57 26.25 8.10
C ASP A 169 2.70 26.82 6.97
N GLU A 170 1.62 26.14 6.57
CA GLU A 170 0.70 26.60 5.53
C GLU A 170 -0.17 27.80 5.94
N VAL A 171 -0.50 27.95 7.24
CA VAL A 171 -1.36 29.03 7.74
C VAL A 171 -0.57 30.25 8.23
N PHE A 172 0.66 30.06 8.72
CA PHE A 172 1.47 31.11 9.35
C PHE A 172 2.84 31.35 8.72
N GLY A 173 3.23 30.59 7.69
CA GLY A 173 4.53 30.76 7.01
C GLY A 173 5.73 30.33 7.84
N THR A 174 5.54 29.42 8.81
CA THR A 174 6.58 28.89 9.68
C THR A 174 7.41 27.78 9.02
N GLN A 175 8.33 27.17 9.78
CA GLN A 175 9.16 26.02 9.37
C GLN A 175 9.04 24.86 10.39
N LYS A 176 7.88 24.72 11.03
CA LYS A 176 7.58 23.75 12.08
C LYS A 176 7.71 22.31 11.59
N PHE A 177 7.36 22.00 10.34
CA PHE A 177 7.57 20.66 9.78
C PHE A 177 9.05 20.30 9.76
N GLN A 178 9.91 21.19 9.26
CA GLN A 178 11.36 20.97 9.25
C GLN A 178 11.93 20.90 10.67
N GLN A 179 11.49 21.77 11.58
CA GLN A 179 11.87 21.72 13.00
C GLN A 179 11.42 20.42 13.68
N TYR A 180 10.28 19.84 13.26
CA TYR A 180 9.79 18.57 13.79
C TYR A 180 10.61 17.38 13.27
N VAL A 181 10.93 17.34 11.97
CA VAL A 181 11.86 16.33 11.42
C VAL A 181 13.23 16.40 12.12
N GLN A 182 13.78 17.61 12.32
CA GLN A 182 15.03 17.81 13.06
C GLN A 182 14.94 17.29 14.50
N PHE A 183 13.84 17.57 15.19
CA PHE A 183 13.59 17.08 16.54
C PHE A 183 13.51 15.53 16.59
N VAL A 184 12.79 14.89 15.67
CA VAL A 184 12.74 13.42 15.59
C VAL A 184 14.13 12.86 15.28
N ALA A 185 14.84 13.41 14.29
CA ALA A 185 16.20 12.98 13.93
C ALA A 185 17.22 13.08 15.09
N GLN A 186 17.07 14.09 15.96
CA GLN A 186 17.98 14.35 17.08
C GLN A 186 17.66 13.49 18.32
N TYR A 187 16.39 13.20 18.60
CA TYR A 187 15.97 12.62 19.88
C TYR A 187 15.36 11.22 19.79
N GLN A 188 14.85 10.80 18.62
CA GLN A 188 14.29 9.46 18.45
C GLN A 188 15.40 8.40 18.41
N LYS A 189 15.07 7.20 18.89
CA LYS A 189 15.88 5.98 18.78
C LYS A 189 14.98 4.82 18.35
N PRO A 190 15.54 3.70 17.87
CA PRO A 190 14.75 2.52 17.57
C PRO A 190 14.11 1.97 18.86
N LYS A 191 12.86 1.51 18.80
CA LYS A 191 12.14 0.82 19.89
C LYS A 191 12.04 1.59 21.22
N GLN A 192 11.90 2.92 21.15
CA GLN A 192 11.47 3.74 22.28
C GLN A 192 10.15 4.46 21.90
N PRO A 193 9.30 4.86 22.88
CA PRO A 193 8.12 5.68 22.61
C PRO A 193 8.45 6.90 21.73
N ILE A 194 7.50 7.30 20.89
CA ILE A 194 7.67 8.43 19.98
C ILE A 194 8.03 9.70 20.76
N VAL A 195 9.10 10.38 20.33
CA VAL A 195 9.52 11.63 20.97
C VAL A 195 8.51 12.74 20.69
N ARG A 196 8.07 13.41 21.76
CA ARG A 196 7.06 14.48 21.73
C ARG A 196 7.74 15.84 21.95
N PRO A 197 7.52 16.84 21.07
CA PRO A 197 8.09 18.17 21.27
C PRO A 197 7.64 18.80 22.59
N GLN A 198 8.54 19.53 23.25
CA GLN A 198 8.24 20.20 24.51
C GLN A 198 7.20 21.32 24.36
N ALA A 199 6.57 21.71 25.48
CA ALA A 199 5.68 22.86 25.52
C ALA A 199 6.37 24.12 24.98
N GLY A 200 5.65 24.91 24.17
CA GLY A 200 6.22 26.05 23.45
C GLY A 200 6.90 25.72 22.10
N PHE A 201 6.99 24.44 21.69
CA PHE A 201 7.38 24.11 20.32
C PHE A 201 6.37 24.65 19.30
N PHE A 202 5.08 24.56 19.60
CA PHE A 202 4.00 25.27 18.88
C PHE A 202 3.59 26.51 19.67
N ASP A 203 3.34 27.63 18.99
CA ASP A 203 2.76 28.82 19.62
C ASP A 203 1.29 28.54 20.00
N PRO A 204 0.84 28.75 21.25
CA PRO A 204 -0.52 28.40 21.67
C PRO A 204 -1.65 29.11 20.91
N THR A 205 -1.39 30.30 20.34
CA THR A 205 -2.38 31.07 19.57
C THR A 205 -2.50 30.50 18.16
N GLN A 206 -1.37 30.20 17.51
CA GLN A 206 -1.32 29.51 16.23
C GLN A 206 -1.87 28.08 16.33
N ASP A 207 -1.56 27.37 17.42
CA ASP A 207 -1.94 25.98 17.62
C ASP A 207 -3.46 25.81 17.83
N ALA A 208 -4.12 26.82 18.40
CA ALA A 208 -5.57 26.86 18.56
C ALA A 208 -6.33 27.52 17.38
N ASP A 209 -5.67 28.08 16.36
CA ASP A 209 -6.35 28.73 15.24
C ASP A 209 -7.25 27.75 14.46
N GLY A 210 -8.53 28.08 14.32
CA GLY A 210 -9.53 27.19 13.71
C GLY A 210 -9.24 26.80 12.26
N ARG A 211 -8.47 27.61 11.51
CA ARG A 211 -8.03 27.32 10.13
C ARG A 211 -6.86 26.34 10.14
N LYS A 212 -5.91 26.51 11.06
CA LYS A 212 -4.79 25.56 11.29
C LYS A 212 -5.32 24.22 11.77
N VAL A 213 -6.27 24.22 12.72
CA VAL A 213 -6.94 23.01 13.21
C VAL A 213 -7.78 22.36 12.10
N GLN A 214 -8.54 23.11 11.30
CA GLN A 214 -9.20 22.52 10.13
C GLN A 214 -8.20 21.89 9.15
N ARG A 215 -7.05 22.55 8.91
CA ARG A 215 -6.05 22.08 7.94
C ARG A 215 -5.27 20.84 8.40
N GLN A 216 -4.95 20.71 9.69
CA GLN A 216 -4.26 19.50 10.18
C GLN A 216 -5.15 18.26 10.13
N HIS A 217 -6.47 18.38 10.32
CA HIS A 217 -7.38 17.24 10.09
C HIS A 217 -7.42 16.82 8.62
N GLN A 218 -7.35 17.78 7.68
CA GLN A 218 -7.27 17.48 6.24
C GLN A 218 -5.96 16.78 5.86
N LEU A 219 -4.82 17.22 6.42
CA LEU A 219 -3.51 16.61 6.16
C LEU A 219 -3.42 15.19 6.75
N PHE A 220 -3.82 15.02 8.01
CA PHE A 220 -3.86 13.71 8.66
C PHE A 220 -4.75 12.71 7.91
N ASP A 221 -5.88 13.17 7.37
CA ASP A 221 -6.74 12.38 6.49
C ASP A 221 -6.04 11.91 5.21
N GLU A 222 -5.22 12.76 4.57
CA GLU A 222 -4.46 12.39 3.37
C GLU A 222 -3.27 11.47 3.68
N GLU A 223 -2.60 11.68 4.81
CA GLU A 223 -1.50 10.84 5.29
C GLU A 223 -1.99 9.42 5.59
N LEU A 224 -3.13 9.31 6.31
CA LEU A 224 -3.85 8.05 6.51
C LEU A 224 -4.28 7.43 5.18
N ALA A 225 -4.87 8.22 4.27
CA ALA A 225 -5.37 7.71 2.99
C ALA A 225 -4.25 7.19 2.07
N PHE A 226 -3.06 7.79 2.14
CA PHE A 226 -1.88 7.30 1.42
C PHE A 226 -1.41 5.95 1.96
N VAL A 227 -1.10 5.86 3.26
CA VAL A 227 -0.51 4.61 3.80
C VAL A 227 -1.50 3.47 3.77
N LEU A 228 -2.76 3.70 4.18
CA LEU A 228 -3.80 2.67 4.13
C LEU A 228 -4.17 2.30 2.69
N GLY A 229 -4.12 3.25 1.74
CA GLY A 229 -4.36 2.99 0.32
C GLY A 229 -3.27 2.13 -0.32
N HIS A 230 -2.00 2.34 0.05
CA HIS A 230 -0.85 1.52 -0.37
C HIS A 230 -0.98 0.09 0.14
N GLU A 231 -1.23 -0.10 1.44
CA GLU A 231 -1.42 -1.44 2.01
C GLU A 231 -2.65 -2.15 1.42
N LEU A 232 -3.76 -1.43 1.23
CA LEU A 232 -4.97 -2.02 0.65
C LEU A 232 -4.74 -2.48 -0.80
N ALA A 233 -3.86 -1.80 -1.55
CA ALA A 233 -3.44 -2.21 -2.89
C ALA A 233 -2.63 -3.51 -2.88
N HIS A 234 -1.75 -3.75 -1.89
CA HIS A 234 -1.08 -5.05 -1.74
C HIS A 234 -2.06 -6.21 -1.59
N HIS A 235 -3.26 -5.97 -1.04
CA HIS A 235 -4.33 -6.95 -1.05
C HIS A 235 -5.08 -7.04 -2.38
N TYR A 236 -5.69 -5.97 -2.92
CA TYR A 236 -6.51 -6.12 -4.15
C TYR A 236 -5.71 -6.34 -5.45
N LEU A 237 -4.38 -6.15 -5.42
CA LEU A 237 -3.46 -6.58 -6.49
C LEU A 237 -2.89 -8.00 -6.23
N ASN A 238 -3.35 -8.68 -5.17
CA ASN A 238 -2.95 -10.02 -4.73
C ASN A 238 -1.45 -10.19 -4.41
N HIS A 239 -0.74 -9.12 -4.08
CA HIS A 239 0.67 -9.19 -3.66
C HIS A 239 0.85 -10.03 -2.39
N THR A 240 -0.14 -10.06 -1.49
CA THR A 240 -0.12 -10.91 -0.27
C THR A 240 -0.62 -12.34 -0.47
N GLY A 241 -1.09 -12.71 -1.68
CA GLY A 241 -1.50 -14.07 -2.04
C GLY A 241 -2.78 -14.63 -1.41
N CYS A 242 -3.53 -13.85 -0.61
CA CYS A 242 -4.74 -14.34 0.07
C CYS A 242 -5.93 -13.35 0.19
N ALA A 243 -5.89 -12.20 -0.50
CA ALA A 243 -7.10 -11.40 -0.67
C ALA A 243 -8.16 -12.20 -1.46
N GLY A 244 -9.44 -12.04 -1.13
CA GLY A 244 -10.53 -12.82 -1.72
C GLY A 244 -10.60 -14.32 -1.36
N ASN A 245 -9.61 -14.89 -0.65
CA ASN A 245 -9.59 -16.31 -0.27
C ASN A 245 -10.05 -16.52 1.18
N GLN A 246 -11.18 -17.20 1.35
CA GLN A 246 -11.74 -17.74 2.62
C GLN A 246 -11.95 -16.73 3.79
N PRO A 247 -13.19 -16.33 4.11
CA PRO A 247 -13.50 -15.40 5.21
C PRO A 247 -13.39 -16.07 6.59
N GLY A 248 -12.17 -16.35 7.04
CA GLY A 248 -11.89 -16.86 8.39
C GLY A 248 -11.73 -15.73 9.41
N MET A 249 -12.51 -15.74 10.49
CA MET A 249 -12.33 -14.79 11.60
C MET A 249 -10.89 -14.80 12.13
N ILE A 250 -10.29 -13.62 12.26
CA ILE A 250 -8.98 -13.44 12.88
C ILE A 250 -9.11 -13.62 14.40
N THR A 251 -8.24 -14.43 14.98
CA THR A 251 -8.20 -14.68 16.44
C THR A 251 -7.17 -13.76 17.11
N PRO A 252 -7.27 -13.49 18.43
CA PRO A 252 -6.21 -12.79 19.17
C PRO A 252 -4.84 -13.48 19.05
N ALA A 253 -4.82 -14.81 18.86
CA ALA A 253 -3.62 -15.60 18.64
C ALA A 253 -3.07 -15.54 17.19
N ASP A 254 -3.85 -15.04 16.24
CA ASP A 254 -3.34 -14.60 14.93
C ASP A 254 -2.77 -13.17 15.05
N ILE A 255 -3.44 -12.26 15.75
CA ILE A 255 -3.00 -10.86 15.97
C ILE A 255 -1.61 -10.82 16.64
N GLY A 256 -1.37 -11.59 17.70
CA GLY A 256 -0.02 -11.67 18.31
C GLY A 256 1.10 -12.22 17.41
N ARG A 257 0.77 -12.75 16.22
CA ARG A 257 1.73 -13.18 15.18
C ARG A 257 1.95 -12.14 14.08
N VAL A 258 1.10 -11.11 14.02
CA VAL A 258 1.27 -9.92 13.18
C VAL A 258 2.51 -9.17 13.67
N LEU A 259 2.52 -8.85 14.97
CA LEU A 259 3.54 -8.08 15.69
C LEU A 259 4.95 -8.73 15.76
N SER A 260 5.12 -9.95 15.24
CA SER A 260 6.34 -10.76 15.44
C SER A 260 6.95 -11.31 14.15
N ARG A 261 6.58 -10.77 12.99
CA ARG A 261 7.10 -11.18 11.68
C ARG A 261 7.63 -10.01 10.87
N ALA A 262 8.81 -10.18 10.29
CA ALA A 262 9.32 -9.26 9.29
C ALA A 262 8.40 -9.25 8.06
N VAL A 263 8.06 -8.04 7.59
CA VAL A 263 7.41 -7.81 6.29
C VAL A 263 8.29 -8.42 5.18
N PRO A 264 7.71 -9.05 4.13
CA PRO A 264 8.50 -9.57 3.02
C PRO A 264 9.38 -8.50 2.38
N GLY A 265 10.67 -8.80 2.19
CA GLY A 265 11.63 -7.87 1.61
C GLY A 265 11.28 -7.46 0.17
N PHE A 266 11.63 -6.23 -0.19
CA PHE A 266 11.26 -5.50 -1.40
C PHE A 266 11.10 -6.31 -2.70
N ASN A 267 9.85 -6.42 -3.15
CA ASN A 267 9.54 -6.68 -4.56
C ASN A 267 9.17 -5.34 -5.24
N GLN A 268 10.17 -4.65 -5.80
CA GLN A 268 10.01 -3.29 -6.35
C GLN A 268 8.80 -3.12 -7.30
N PRO A 269 8.54 -4.01 -8.28
CA PRO A 269 7.30 -4.00 -9.06
C PRO A 269 5.99 -3.91 -8.25
N ASN A 270 5.89 -4.65 -7.14
CA ASN A 270 4.70 -4.64 -6.28
C ASN A 270 4.56 -3.28 -5.56
N GLU A 271 5.66 -2.72 -5.07
CA GLU A 271 5.67 -1.41 -4.40
C GLU A 271 5.25 -0.28 -5.34
N VAL A 272 5.76 -0.27 -6.57
CA VAL A 272 5.40 0.70 -7.61
C VAL A 272 3.91 0.60 -7.96
N ALA A 273 3.37 -0.62 -8.05
CA ALA A 273 1.96 -0.86 -8.30
C ALA A 273 1.08 -0.48 -7.10
N ALA A 274 1.54 -0.70 -5.87
CA ALA A 274 0.86 -0.30 -4.64
C ALA A 274 0.81 1.22 -4.47
N ASP A 275 1.92 1.93 -4.70
CA ASP A 275 1.95 3.41 -4.72
C ASP A 275 0.98 3.97 -5.78
N THR A 276 1.03 3.41 -7.00
CA THR A 276 0.21 3.85 -8.14
C THR A 276 -1.29 3.67 -7.87
N ASN A 277 -1.71 2.48 -7.44
CA ASN A 277 -3.13 2.18 -7.22
C ASN A 277 -3.62 2.78 -5.88
N GLY A 278 -2.78 2.82 -4.85
CA GLY A 278 -3.09 3.40 -3.54
C GLY A 278 -3.40 4.89 -3.62
N VAL A 279 -2.56 5.69 -4.29
CA VAL A 279 -2.86 7.13 -4.46
C VAL A 279 -4.09 7.36 -5.34
N GLN A 280 -4.31 6.53 -6.37
CA GLN A 280 -5.52 6.59 -7.18
C GLN A 280 -6.79 6.23 -6.38
N ASN A 281 -6.70 5.27 -5.45
CA ASN A 281 -7.78 4.92 -4.54
C ASN A 281 -8.06 6.05 -3.53
N ALA A 282 -7.03 6.67 -2.96
CA ALA A 282 -7.15 7.86 -2.10
C ALA A 282 -7.81 9.05 -2.82
N LEU A 283 -7.39 9.37 -4.04
CA LEU A 283 -8.01 10.41 -4.87
C LEU A 283 -9.47 10.08 -5.23
N THR A 284 -9.77 8.80 -5.48
CA THR A 284 -11.14 8.32 -5.78
C THR A 284 -12.04 8.31 -4.55
N ALA A 285 -11.50 8.11 -3.34
CA ALA A 285 -12.23 8.33 -2.09
C ALA A 285 -12.46 9.82 -1.87
N GLY A 286 -11.42 10.64 -2.06
CA GLY A 286 -11.46 12.09 -1.96
C GLY A 286 -12.51 12.73 -2.86
N SER A 287 -12.61 12.31 -4.12
CA SER A 287 -13.58 12.85 -5.08
C SER A 287 -15.03 12.65 -4.63
N ARG A 288 -15.33 11.54 -3.94
CA ARG A 288 -16.66 11.17 -3.42
C ARG A 288 -17.06 11.91 -2.12
N ARG A 289 -16.11 12.49 -1.38
CA ARG A 289 -16.41 13.29 -0.17
C ARG A 289 -17.26 14.51 -0.50
N GLN A 290 -18.16 14.92 0.40
CA GLN A 290 -18.92 16.16 0.23
C GLN A 290 -18.14 17.41 0.64
N GLY A 291 -17.20 17.28 1.58
CA GLY A 291 -16.31 18.35 2.03
C GLY A 291 -14.95 18.36 1.31
N TYR A 292 -13.88 18.50 2.08
CA TYR A 292 -12.50 18.49 1.57
C TYR A 292 -12.20 17.23 0.74
N LYS A 293 -11.62 17.42 -0.44
CA LYS A 293 -11.22 16.36 -1.37
C LYS A 293 -9.78 15.96 -1.06
N LEU A 294 -9.55 14.67 -0.79
CA LEU A 294 -8.20 14.13 -0.61
C LEU A 294 -7.36 14.37 -1.87
N THR A 295 -6.10 14.74 -1.66
CA THR A 295 -5.05 14.88 -2.68
C THR A 295 -3.87 13.96 -2.34
N GLU A 296 -2.86 13.92 -3.21
CA GLU A 296 -1.57 13.30 -2.91
C GLU A 296 -0.70 14.10 -1.90
N GLY A 297 -1.21 15.19 -1.33
CA GLY A 297 -0.51 16.06 -0.38
C GLY A 297 0.04 15.31 0.82
N GLY A 298 -0.79 14.54 1.52
CA GLY A 298 -0.37 13.65 2.61
C GLY A 298 0.61 12.54 2.21
N ALA A 299 0.59 12.09 0.94
CA ALA A 299 1.59 11.18 0.41
C ALA A 299 2.95 11.87 0.24
N MET A 300 2.96 13.08 -0.33
CA MET A 300 4.18 13.90 -0.40
C MET A 300 4.71 14.25 0.99
N LEU A 301 3.84 14.60 1.94
CA LEU A 301 4.20 14.92 3.33
C LEU A 301 4.84 13.74 4.06
N THR A 302 4.22 12.55 3.98
CA THR A 302 4.77 11.30 4.54
C THR A 302 6.13 10.98 3.92
N LEU A 303 6.24 11.03 2.59
CA LEU A 303 7.49 10.72 1.89
C LEU A 303 8.59 11.77 2.12
N ASP A 304 8.25 13.05 2.27
CA ASP A 304 9.20 14.11 2.62
C ASP A 304 9.72 13.99 4.05
N PHE A 305 8.89 13.54 5.00
CA PHE A 305 9.34 13.25 6.36
C PHE A 305 10.40 12.14 6.38
N PHE A 306 10.12 10.97 5.80
CA PHE A 306 11.10 9.89 5.77
C PHE A 306 12.34 10.24 4.94
N LEU A 307 12.20 11.02 3.86
CA LEU A 307 13.34 11.52 3.08
C LEU A 307 14.23 12.46 3.89
N ALA A 308 13.64 13.45 4.56
CA ALA A 308 14.38 14.45 5.33
C ALA A 308 14.94 13.86 6.63
N LEU A 309 14.23 12.94 7.28
CA LEU A 309 14.72 12.16 8.42
C LEU A 309 15.99 11.40 8.02
N LYS A 310 15.94 10.65 6.91
CA LYS A 310 17.08 9.86 6.44
C LYS A 310 18.29 10.70 6.04
N GLN A 311 18.08 11.96 5.64
CA GLN A 311 19.15 12.94 5.37
C GLN A 311 19.76 13.54 6.64
N MET A 312 19.08 13.48 7.78
CA MET A 312 19.53 14.04 9.07
C MET A 312 20.10 12.97 10.03
N THR A 313 19.77 11.70 9.82
CA THR A 313 20.33 10.55 10.56
C THR A 313 21.58 9.97 9.88
N PRO A 314 22.50 9.29 10.60
CA PRO A 314 23.55 8.47 9.99
C PRO A 314 23.00 7.44 8.99
N ALA A 315 23.77 7.09 7.96
CA ALA A 315 23.30 6.28 6.83
C ALA A 315 22.83 4.87 7.26
N GLU A 316 23.54 4.29 8.23
CA GLU A 316 23.27 3.01 8.88
C GLU A 316 22.14 3.06 9.93
N SER A 317 21.67 4.25 10.32
CA SER A 317 20.55 4.39 11.25
C SER A 317 19.22 4.07 10.57
N ILE A 318 18.45 3.18 11.19
CA ILE A 318 17.05 2.90 10.89
C ILE A 318 16.31 3.20 12.17
N LEU A 319 15.46 4.22 12.19
CA LEU A 319 14.67 4.60 13.36
C LEU A 319 13.32 3.89 13.37
N PHE A 320 12.75 3.62 12.18
CA PHE A 320 11.36 3.22 12.01
C PHE A 320 11.21 2.03 11.05
N GLY A 321 10.29 1.11 11.36
CA GLY A 321 10.04 -0.08 10.53
C GLY A 321 9.65 0.22 9.08
N PHE A 322 8.97 1.35 8.84
CA PHE A 322 8.66 1.86 7.50
C PHE A 322 9.90 2.01 6.60
N GLU A 323 11.08 2.33 7.16
CA GLU A 323 12.35 2.42 6.41
C GLU A 323 12.89 1.04 5.96
N LEU A 324 12.41 -0.05 6.58
CA LEU A 324 12.75 -1.44 6.24
C LEU A 324 11.72 -2.10 5.32
N SER A 325 10.45 -1.70 5.41
CA SER A 325 9.33 -2.27 4.67
C SER A 325 8.94 -1.51 3.41
N HIS A 326 9.33 -0.24 3.25
CA HIS A 326 8.97 0.59 2.08
C HIS A 326 10.18 1.16 1.31
N PRO A 327 10.14 1.23 -0.05
CA PRO A 327 11.28 1.73 -0.81
C PRO A 327 11.65 3.18 -0.48
N HIS A 328 12.94 3.49 -0.60
CA HIS A 328 13.48 4.80 -0.24
C HIS A 328 12.68 5.95 -0.90
N PRO A 329 12.15 6.93 -0.14
CA PRO A 329 11.13 7.87 -0.62
C PRO A 329 11.46 8.65 -1.90
N ALA A 330 12.74 8.91 -2.17
CA ALA A 330 13.19 9.59 -3.39
C ALA A 330 12.75 8.87 -4.69
N PHE A 331 12.56 7.54 -4.65
CA PHE A 331 12.03 6.77 -5.79
C PHE A 331 10.49 6.79 -5.84
N ARG A 332 9.82 6.81 -4.68
CA ARG A 332 8.35 6.79 -4.57
C ARG A 332 7.71 8.12 -4.98
N LYS A 333 8.31 9.26 -4.60
CA LYS A 333 7.71 10.59 -4.84
C LYS A 333 7.34 10.86 -6.32
N PRO A 334 8.22 10.62 -7.31
CA PRO A 334 7.86 10.82 -8.72
C PRO A 334 6.71 9.91 -9.19
N ILE A 335 6.66 8.66 -8.72
CA ILE A 335 5.65 7.66 -9.08
C ILE A 335 4.28 8.09 -8.58
N VAL A 336 4.18 8.42 -7.28
CA VAL A 336 2.94 8.91 -6.65
C VAL A 336 2.45 10.18 -7.35
N GLN A 337 3.35 11.12 -7.63
CA GLN A 337 3.00 12.38 -8.30
C GLN A 337 2.52 12.15 -9.76
N GLN A 338 3.15 11.21 -10.48
CA GLN A 338 2.74 10.83 -11.83
C GLN A 338 1.38 10.10 -11.83
N ALA A 339 1.16 9.17 -10.90
CA ALA A 339 -0.11 8.46 -10.76
C ALA A 339 -1.27 9.41 -10.44
N ALA A 340 -1.05 10.41 -9.59
CA ALA A 340 -2.02 11.47 -9.30
C ALA A 340 -2.32 12.37 -10.51
N ASN A 341 -1.28 12.73 -11.28
CA ASN A 341 -1.44 13.50 -12.52
C ASN A 341 -2.21 12.69 -13.58
N ASN A 342 -1.93 11.40 -13.73
CA ASN A 342 -2.62 10.50 -14.65
C ASN A 342 -4.11 10.33 -14.28
N TRP A 343 -4.43 10.24 -12.98
CA TRP A 343 -5.81 10.18 -12.49
C TRP A 343 -6.59 11.47 -12.79
N ARG A 344 -5.96 12.64 -12.60
CA ARG A 344 -6.55 13.94 -12.99
C ARG A 344 -6.76 14.06 -14.50
N ALA A 345 -5.78 13.65 -15.30
CA ALA A 345 -5.89 13.63 -16.76
C ALA A 345 -6.97 12.65 -17.26
N GLY A 346 -7.17 11.53 -16.55
CA GLY A 346 -8.28 10.58 -16.76
C GLY A 346 -9.64 11.04 -16.24
N GLY A 347 -9.81 12.32 -15.88
CA GLY A 347 -11.08 12.88 -15.40
C GLY A 347 -11.58 12.28 -14.08
N GLY A 348 -10.68 11.75 -13.24
CA GLY A 348 -11.02 11.03 -12.01
C GLY A 348 -11.40 9.55 -12.22
N THR A 349 -11.29 9.04 -13.45
CA THR A 349 -11.29 7.61 -13.75
C THR A 349 -9.85 7.09 -13.82
N ASN A 350 -9.66 5.77 -13.82
CA ASN A 350 -8.36 5.18 -14.11
C ASN A 350 -8.28 4.79 -15.60
N PRO A 351 -7.56 5.55 -16.45
CA PRO A 351 -7.42 5.22 -17.87
C PRO A 351 -6.46 4.04 -18.13
N PHE A 352 -5.62 3.70 -17.15
CA PHE A 352 -4.60 2.65 -17.27
C PHE A 352 -4.51 1.84 -15.97
N PRO A 353 -5.52 0.98 -15.67
CA PRO A 353 -5.36 -0.01 -14.61
C PRO A 353 -4.14 -0.89 -14.91
N PHE A 354 -3.23 -1.01 -13.94
CA PHE A 354 -2.20 -2.04 -14.02
C PHE A 354 -2.87 -3.43 -13.99
N PRO A 355 -2.35 -4.42 -14.74
CA PRO A 355 -1.09 -4.40 -15.48
C PRO A 355 -1.20 -3.68 -16.84
N LEU A 356 -0.25 -2.77 -17.10
CA LEU A 356 0.19 -2.60 -18.49
C LEU A 356 0.75 -3.96 -18.97
N PRO A 357 0.35 -4.49 -20.13
CA PRO A 357 1.04 -5.62 -20.70
C PRO A 357 2.49 -5.18 -20.96
N LEU A 358 3.45 -5.86 -20.35
CA LEU A 358 4.85 -5.65 -20.66
C LEU A 358 5.04 -5.86 -22.17
N PRO A 359 5.65 -4.92 -22.92
CA PRO A 359 5.89 -5.12 -24.34
C PRO A 359 6.76 -6.37 -24.48
N GLY A 360 6.24 -7.35 -25.22
CA GLY A 360 6.81 -8.69 -25.24
C GLY A 360 8.24 -8.70 -25.76
N PHE A 361 9.13 -9.41 -25.05
CA PHE A 361 10.37 -9.88 -25.63
C PHE A 361 10.05 -10.94 -26.67
N GLY A 362 10.10 -10.54 -27.95
CA GLY A 362 10.12 -11.43 -29.12
C GLY A 362 11.53 -11.62 -29.66
#